data_AF-A0A957MDV2-F1
#
_entry.id   AF-A0A957MDV2-F1
#
_cell.length_a   1.000
_cell.length_b   1.000
_cell.length_c   1.000
_cell.angle_alpha   90.00
_cell.angle_beta   90.00
_cell.angle_gamma   90.00
#
_symmetry.space_group_name_H-M   'P 1'
#
loop_
_entity.id
_entity.type
_entity.pdbx_description
1 polymer ?
#
loop_
_entity_poly.entity_id
_entity_poly.type
_entity_poly.pdbx_seq_one_letter_code
_entity_poly.pdbx_strand_id
1 'polypeptide(L)'
;ARMMALFEDNKVLGSTELPKAYARRTLIDRAAEDLEVVLRALAQRMPPLSLNLDWVQRLKLADRLAFAALKPVMSDRIGGLLPEDVAMLRPTTAVTYFQKANSIRVIPYAPVALIGIPFSAATYDQDLLAIPHEIGHYVYWHEPLERGSLNGSLARHFWDQPAWLSAWQEEIFADVYGALVAGPYMAIDFQDILADTSRTRFITDDGEHPVSIARAYVFTSVLRAIGYDGVAGEIDAKWKQTVEATYGPTEEAVVGGQVLPLEEIIGRLDTVVRRIVNFDLPHMKIPAADTWSWGATTAGSEPVDLTLYQSNFGTYLASYLTGANATGAQASVAPGLPFLEVDGTTTRLVAPGQGMLNTHSLGETGSKLDEYLTAAEQEARQIEPAIWYQLLSSGGWTTGPGEISTSGK
;
A
#
# COMPACT_ATOMS: atom_id res chain seq x y z
N ALA A 1 -10.76 18.82 1.60
CA ALA A 1 -11.89 19.72 1.26
C ALA A 1 -11.51 21.22 1.10
N ARG A 2 -10.82 21.89 2.05
CA ARG A 2 -10.46 23.33 1.91
C ARG A 2 -9.41 23.66 0.82
N MET A 3 -8.69 22.67 0.30
CA MET A 3 -7.69 22.86 -0.74
C MET A 3 -8.20 22.57 -2.16
N MET A 4 -9.47 22.15 -2.30
CA MET A 4 -10.10 21.79 -3.58
C MET A 4 -10.74 23.00 -4.31
N ALA A 5 -10.72 24.19 -3.70
CA ALA A 5 -11.31 25.41 -4.27
C ALA A 5 -10.34 26.22 -5.16
N LEU A 6 -9.20 25.65 -5.57
CA LEU A 6 -8.08 26.43 -6.12
C LEU A 6 -7.99 26.51 -7.65
N PHE A 7 -8.91 25.94 -8.43
CA PHE A 7 -8.77 25.92 -9.90
C PHE A 7 -10.08 26.02 -10.68
N GLU A 8 -10.10 26.95 -11.66
CA GLU A 8 -11.12 27.10 -12.71
C GLU A 8 -10.42 27.52 -14.03
N ASP A 9 -10.83 26.94 -15.16
CA ASP A 9 -10.45 27.30 -16.54
C ASP A 9 -8.94 27.41 -16.89
N ASN A 10 -8.22 26.29 -16.74
CA ASN A 10 -6.91 26.06 -17.42
C ASN A 10 -5.86 27.16 -17.21
N LYS A 11 -5.93 27.89 -16.09
CA LYS A 11 -4.85 28.73 -15.58
C LYS A 11 -4.52 28.27 -14.18
N VAL A 12 -3.24 28.07 -13.91
CA VAL A 12 -2.80 28.28 -12.54
C VAL A 12 -2.90 29.77 -12.27
N LEU A 13 -3.91 30.17 -11.49
CA LEU A 13 -3.73 31.32 -10.62
C LEU A 13 -2.45 30.98 -9.87
N GLY A 14 -1.30 31.63 -10.15
CA GLY A 14 -0.18 31.58 -9.21
C GLY A 14 -0.84 31.99 -7.92
N SER A 15 -1.09 31.04 -7.02
CA SER A 15 -2.28 31.18 -6.18
C SER A 15 -2.18 32.55 -5.55
N THR A 16 -3.15 33.42 -5.79
CA THR A 16 -3.16 34.72 -5.12
C THR A 16 -3.16 34.52 -3.59
N GLU A 17 -3.35 33.28 -3.12
CA GLU A 17 -3.36 32.85 -1.74
C GLU A 17 -2.03 32.24 -1.25
N LEU A 18 -1.18 31.61 -2.09
CA LEU A 18 0.06 30.95 -1.65
C LEU A 18 1.33 31.46 -2.37
N PRO A 19 2.18 32.26 -1.69
CA PRO A 19 3.44 32.76 -2.23
C PRO A 19 4.40 31.66 -2.67
N LYS A 20 5.24 31.90 -3.70
CA LYS A 20 6.34 30.97 -4.10
C LYS A 20 7.23 30.52 -2.94
N ALA A 21 7.47 31.43 -1.99
CA ALA A 21 8.21 31.14 -0.78
C ALA A 21 7.52 30.05 0.08
N TYR A 22 6.19 30.02 0.10
CA TYR A 22 5.40 28.98 0.77
C TYR A 22 5.61 27.62 0.11
N ALA A 23 5.43 27.49 -1.21
CA ALA A 23 5.62 26.22 -1.91
C ALA A 23 7.05 25.67 -1.73
N ARG A 24 8.08 26.52 -1.84
CA ARG A 24 9.46 26.13 -1.56
C ARG A 24 9.65 25.67 -0.12
N ARG A 25 9.09 26.40 0.85
CA ARG A 25 9.15 26.02 2.26
C ARG A 25 8.47 24.67 2.49
N THR A 26 7.28 24.44 1.93
CA THR A 26 6.58 23.16 1.99
C THR A 26 7.41 22.00 1.47
N LEU A 27 8.10 22.17 0.33
CA LEU A 27 8.98 21.13 -0.21
C LEU A 27 10.19 20.86 0.68
N ILE A 28 10.81 21.91 1.23
CA ILE A 28 11.93 21.77 2.17
C ILE A 28 11.47 21.08 3.45
N ASP A 29 10.35 21.50 4.02
CA ASP A 29 9.77 20.91 5.22
C ASP A 29 9.45 19.44 4.98
N ARG A 30 8.86 19.09 3.82
CA ARG A 30 8.58 17.70 3.44
C ARG A 30 9.85 16.86 3.29
N ALA A 31 10.86 17.38 2.59
CA ALA A 31 12.14 16.70 2.43
C ALA A 31 12.87 16.51 3.77
N ALA A 32 12.72 17.46 4.70
CA ALA A 32 13.24 17.33 6.05
C ALA A 32 12.53 16.23 6.84
N GLU A 33 11.20 16.12 6.73
CA GLU A 33 10.43 15.00 7.30
C GLU A 33 10.81 13.65 6.67
N ASP A 34 10.99 13.61 5.35
CA ASP A 34 11.45 12.40 4.63
C ASP A 34 12.81 11.97 5.16
N LEU A 35 13.73 12.93 5.32
CA LEU A 35 15.06 12.69 5.89
C LEU A 35 14.97 12.17 7.33
N GLU A 36 14.06 12.69 8.16
CA GLU A 36 13.87 12.18 9.52
C GLU A 36 13.47 10.70 9.52
N VAL A 37 12.54 10.31 8.62
CA VAL A 37 12.11 8.91 8.49
C VAL A 37 13.25 8.02 7.99
N VAL A 38 14.01 8.49 6.99
CA VAL A 38 15.20 7.77 6.50
C VAL A 38 16.24 7.59 7.61
N LEU A 39 16.54 8.65 8.37
CA LEU A 39 17.47 8.60 9.50
C LEU A 39 16.97 7.63 10.58
N ARG A 40 15.65 7.58 10.83
CA ARG A 40 15.04 6.60 11.75
C ARG A 40 15.22 5.17 11.26
N ALA A 41 14.94 4.90 9.98
CA ALA A 41 15.12 3.60 9.37
C ALA A 41 16.59 3.13 9.42
N LEU A 42 17.54 4.06 9.24
CA LEU A 42 18.97 3.82 9.37
C LEU A 42 19.40 3.55 10.82
N ALA A 43 18.93 4.37 11.76
CA ALA A 43 19.24 4.23 13.18
C ALA A 43 18.79 2.87 13.74
N GLN A 44 17.69 2.32 13.23
CA GLN A 44 17.19 0.99 13.61
C GLN A 44 18.00 -0.18 13.01
N ARG A 45 18.94 0.09 12.08
CA ARG A 45 19.72 -0.94 11.36
C ARG A 45 21.22 -0.89 11.60
N MET A 46 21.80 0.28 11.88
CA MET A 46 23.26 0.46 11.92
C MET A 46 23.80 0.44 13.36
N PRO A 47 24.84 -0.35 13.68
CA PRO A 47 25.59 -0.17 14.92
C PRO A 47 26.30 1.19 14.96
N PRO A 48 26.43 1.87 16.12
CA PRO A 48 25.92 1.49 17.44
C PRO A 48 24.46 1.91 17.69
N LEU A 49 23.79 2.50 16.69
CA LEU A 49 22.45 3.08 16.82
C LEU A 49 21.37 2.03 17.10
N SER A 50 21.53 0.83 16.52
CA SER A 50 20.72 -0.34 16.84
C SER A 50 21.56 -1.39 17.56
N LEU A 51 21.19 -1.69 18.81
CA LEU A 51 21.83 -2.72 19.63
C LEU A 51 21.06 -4.05 19.62
N ASN A 52 19.86 -4.08 19.01
CA ASN A 52 19.01 -5.26 18.98
C ASN A 52 19.10 -5.94 17.60
N LEU A 53 19.88 -7.01 17.52
CA LEU A 53 20.07 -7.76 16.27
C LEU A 53 18.78 -8.41 15.76
N ASP A 54 17.88 -8.83 16.65
CA ASP A 54 16.61 -9.44 16.27
C ASP A 54 15.72 -8.43 15.53
N TRP A 55 15.70 -7.18 16.00
CA TRP A 55 15.01 -6.08 15.32
C TRP A 55 15.57 -5.80 13.94
N VAL A 56 16.90 -5.82 13.80
CA VAL A 56 17.55 -5.65 12.49
C VAL A 56 17.17 -6.79 11.54
N GLN A 57 17.16 -8.04 12.01
CA GLN A 57 16.75 -9.18 11.19
C GLN A 57 15.27 -9.10 10.82
N ARG A 58 14.43 -8.63 11.74
CA ARG A 58 13.01 -8.46 11.48
C ARG A 58 12.73 -7.39 10.44
N LEU A 59 13.41 -6.26 10.51
CA LEU A 59 13.32 -5.22 9.48
C LEU A 59 13.79 -5.72 8.11
N LYS A 60 14.86 -6.55 8.06
CA LYS A 60 15.28 -7.18 6.81
C LYS A 60 14.23 -8.15 6.25
N LEU A 61 13.54 -8.90 7.11
CA LEU A 61 12.41 -9.72 6.68
C LEU A 61 11.28 -8.86 6.12
N ALA A 62 10.92 -7.79 6.82
CA ALA A 62 9.88 -6.86 6.39
C ALA A 62 10.24 -6.17 5.05
N ASP A 63 11.50 -5.78 4.83
CA ASP A 63 11.99 -5.24 3.55
C ASP A 63 11.80 -6.26 2.41
N ARG A 64 12.05 -7.56 2.67
CA ARG A 64 11.84 -8.64 1.69
C ARG A 64 10.38 -8.84 1.37
N LEU A 65 9.51 -8.80 2.38
CA LEU A 65 8.06 -8.91 2.20
C LEU A 65 7.51 -7.72 1.42
N ALA A 66 7.94 -6.50 1.75
CA ALA A 66 7.54 -5.29 1.04
C ALA A 66 7.99 -5.32 -0.42
N PHE A 67 9.23 -5.74 -0.69
CA PHE A 67 9.69 -5.94 -2.06
C PHE A 67 8.90 -7.04 -2.78
N ALA A 68 8.63 -8.17 -2.11
CA ALA A 68 7.82 -9.24 -2.68
C ALA A 68 6.39 -8.77 -3.02
N ALA A 69 5.83 -7.88 -2.20
CA ALA A 69 4.53 -7.26 -2.45
C ALA A 69 4.52 -6.27 -3.62
N LEU A 70 5.67 -5.71 -4.03
CA LEU A 70 5.79 -4.90 -5.24
C LEU A 70 5.87 -5.72 -6.53
N LYS A 71 6.39 -6.96 -6.46
CA LYS A 71 6.65 -7.79 -7.66
C LYS A 71 5.46 -7.96 -8.61
N PRO A 72 4.21 -8.16 -8.15
CA PRO A 72 3.07 -8.38 -9.05
C PRO A 72 2.82 -7.27 -10.06
N VAL A 73 3.30 -6.06 -9.75
CA VAL A 73 3.10 -4.86 -10.58
C VAL A 73 4.39 -4.29 -11.18
N MET A 74 5.54 -4.90 -10.87
CA MET A 74 6.84 -4.53 -11.41
C MET A 74 7.19 -5.34 -12.67
N SER A 75 8.07 -4.79 -13.50
CA SER A 75 8.59 -5.49 -14.67
C SER A 75 9.47 -6.70 -14.31
N ASP A 76 9.36 -7.78 -15.09
CA ASP A 76 10.22 -8.96 -15.08
C ASP A 76 11.72 -8.63 -15.25
N ARG A 77 12.08 -7.57 -16.00
CA ARG A 77 13.47 -7.14 -16.21
C ARG A 77 14.18 -6.73 -14.92
N ILE A 78 13.40 -6.31 -13.92
CA ILE A 78 13.89 -5.83 -12.62
C ILE A 78 13.43 -6.75 -11.48
N GLY A 79 12.99 -7.97 -11.81
CA GLY A 79 12.62 -8.99 -10.83
C GLY A 79 11.14 -8.98 -10.38
N GLY A 80 10.27 -8.28 -11.11
CA GLY A 80 8.82 -8.36 -11.00
C GLY A 80 8.21 -9.52 -11.80
N LEU A 81 6.89 -9.47 -12.00
CA LEU A 81 6.11 -10.53 -12.65
C LEU A 81 5.45 -10.10 -13.96
N LEU A 82 5.52 -8.82 -14.32
CA LEU A 82 4.87 -8.27 -15.51
C LEU A 82 5.86 -8.06 -16.66
N PRO A 83 5.46 -8.27 -17.92
CA PRO A 83 6.23 -7.74 -19.04
C PRO A 83 6.45 -6.24 -18.90
N GLU A 84 7.63 -5.75 -19.28
CA GLU A 84 8.03 -4.33 -19.18
C GLU A 84 6.97 -3.36 -19.69
N ASP A 85 6.36 -3.66 -20.83
CA ASP A 85 5.39 -2.77 -21.45
C ASP A 85 4.12 -2.63 -20.61
N VAL A 86 3.76 -3.64 -19.81
CA VAL A 86 2.55 -3.67 -18.97
C VAL A 86 2.80 -3.47 -17.47
N ALA A 87 4.06 -3.26 -17.05
CA ALA A 87 4.37 -2.99 -15.66
C ALA A 87 3.69 -1.69 -15.17
N MET A 88 3.12 -1.72 -13.96
CA MET A 88 2.46 -0.58 -13.34
C MET A 88 3.39 0.19 -12.41
N LEU A 89 4.64 -0.24 -12.24
CA LEU A 89 5.63 0.49 -11.47
C LEU A 89 6.97 0.52 -12.21
N ARG A 90 7.62 1.67 -12.14
CA ARG A 90 9.04 1.81 -12.47
C ARG A 90 9.90 1.02 -11.47
N PRO A 91 11.21 0.82 -11.75
CA PRO A 91 12.09 0.13 -10.82
C PRO A 91 12.12 0.79 -9.45
N THR A 92 11.56 0.09 -8.47
CA THR A 92 11.26 0.57 -7.12
C THR A 92 11.81 -0.42 -6.09
N THR A 93 12.30 0.09 -4.97
CA THR A 93 12.64 -0.72 -3.79
C THR A 93 11.75 -0.36 -2.60
N ALA A 94 11.79 -1.15 -1.54
CA ALA A 94 11.04 -0.90 -0.32
C ALA A 94 11.96 -0.93 0.89
N VAL A 95 11.74 0.00 1.83
CA VAL A 95 12.45 0.05 3.11
C VAL A 95 11.41 0.23 4.21
N THR A 96 11.44 -0.68 5.16
CA THR A 96 10.55 -0.70 6.31
C THR A 96 11.21 -0.05 7.53
N TYR A 97 10.45 0.41 8.51
CA TYR A 97 10.99 0.85 9.80
C TYR A 97 9.94 0.70 10.90
N PHE A 98 10.37 0.49 12.13
CA PHE A 98 9.44 0.44 13.25
C PHE A 98 8.89 1.83 13.55
N GLN A 99 7.58 1.90 13.73
CA GLN A 99 6.80 3.09 14.00
C GLN A 99 5.63 2.73 14.94
N LYS A 100 4.90 3.73 15.42
CA LYS A 100 3.73 3.51 16.28
C LYS A 100 2.63 2.68 15.62
N ALA A 101 2.40 2.87 14.32
CA ALA A 101 1.37 2.21 13.53
C ALA A 101 1.86 2.02 12.08
N ASN A 102 1.12 1.24 11.30
CA ASN A 102 1.38 1.12 9.87
C ASN A 102 1.24 2.49 9.19
N SER A 103 2.12 2.75 8.23
CA SER A 103 2.05 3.96 7.41
C SER A 103 2.94 3.80 6.18
N ILE A 104 2.47 4.29 5.05
CA ILE A 104 3.31 4.47 3.86
C ILE A 104 3.73 5.93 3.76
N ARG A 105 4.99 6.16 3.43
CA ARG A 105 5.48 7.46 2.99
C ARG A 105 5.87 7.38 1.53
N VAL A 106 5.08 8.07 0.72
CA VAL A 106 5.34 8.33 -0.68
C VAL A 106 6.42 9.40 -0.78
N ILE A 107 7.58 9.03 -1.34
CA ILE A 107 8.66 9.95 -1.68
C ILE A 107 8.58 10.24 -3.18
N PRO A 108 8.05 11.40 -3.60
CA PRO A 108 7.81 11.68 -5.02
C PRO A 108 9.10 11.74 -5.85
N TYR A 109 10.25 11.96 -5.20
CA TYR A 109 11.55 12.15 -5.85
C TYR A 109 12.50 10.95 -5.75
N ALA A 110 12.06 9.82 -5.20
CA ALA A 110 12.87 8.60 -5.17
C ALA A 110 11.98 7.37 -5.37
N PRO A 111 12.41 6.36 -6.15
CA PRO A 111 11.64 5.13 -6.33
C PRO A 111 11.81 4.19 -5.13
N VAL A 112 11.37 4.66 -3.96
CA VAL A 112 11.41 3.91 -2.70
C VAL A 112 10.07 4.01 -1.98
N ALA A 113 9.51 2.85 -1.63
CA ALA A 113 8.39 2.75 -0.70
C ALA A 113 8.93 2.73 0.73
N LEU A 114 8.71 3.80 1.50
CA LEU A 114 9.06 3.84 2.93
C LEU A 114 7.87 3.43 3.78
N ILE A 115 7.97 2.27 4.44
CA ILE A 115 6.85 1.68 5.17
C ILE A 115 7.13 1.65 6.67
N GLY A 116 6.38 2.41 7.45
CA GLY A 116 6.30 2.22 8.89
C GLY A 116 5.52 0.96 9.21
N ILE A 117 6.05 0.09 10.06
CA ILE A 117 5.36 -1.08 10.64
C ILE A 117 5.30 -0.93 12.16
N PRO A 118 4.27 -1.43 12.86
CA PRO A 118 4.15 -1.28 14.30
C PRO A 118 5.30 -1.99 15.01
N PHE A 119 5.69 -1.49 16.19
CA PHE A 119 6.71 -2.16 17.01
C PHE A 119 6.32 -3.59 17.40
N SER A 120 5.04 -3.92 17.47
CA SER A 120 4.55 -5.28 17.71
C SER A 120 4.93 -6.24 16.56
N ALA A 121 5.13 -5.74 15.34
CA ALA A 121 5.68 -6.53 14.24
C ALA A 121 7.11 -7.03 14.53
N ALA A 122 7.79 -6.53 15.55
CA ALA A 122 9.05 -7.09 16.03
C ALA A 122 8.92 -8.55 16.51
N THR A 123 7.73 -8.91 17.02
CA THR A 123 7.47 -10.20 17.66
C THR A 123 6.27 -10.95 17.09
N TYR A 124 5.30 -10.25 16.50
CA TYR A 124 4.08 -10.83 15.95
C TYR A 124 4.15 -10.85 14.43
N ASP A 125 4.03 -12.06 13.85
CA ASP A 125 4.07 -12.29 12.40
C ASP A 125 2.86 -11.71 11.68
N GLN A 126 1.69 -11.77 12.31
CA GLN A 126 0.44 -11.29 11.75
C GLN A 126 0.51 -9.80 11.37
N ASP A 127 1.20 -8.97 12.18
CA ASP A 127 1.35 -7.53 11.90
C ASP A 127 2.12 -7.23 10.60
N LEU A 128 2.87 -8.21 10.06
CA LEU A 128 3.53 -8.07 8.76
C LEU A 128 2.55 -8.16 7.58
N LEU A 129 1.32 -8.66 7.79
CA LEU A 129 0.25 -8.71 6.78
C LEU A 129 -0.29 -7.33 6.40
N ALA A 130 0.04 -6.29 7.17
CA ALA A 130 -0.28 -4.93 6.78
C ALA A 130 0.63 -4.38 5.67
N ILE A 131 1.82 -4.96 5.47
CA ILE A 131 2.78 -4.49 4.46
C ILE A 131 2.16 -4.42 3.06
N PRO A 132 1.42 -5.45 2.57
CA PRO A 132 0.77 -5.38 1.27
C PRO A 132 -0.29 -4.28 1.13
N HIS A 133 -1.00 -3.94 2.19
CA HIS A 133 -1.93 -2.81 2.20
C HIS A 133 -1.17 -1.48 1.99
N GLU A 134 -0.07 -1.26 2.74
CA GLU A 134 0.78 -0.09 2.58
C GLU A 134 1.44 0.01 1.19
N ILE A 135 1.81 -1.14 0.60
CA ILE A 135 2.26 -1.19 -0.79
C ILE A 135 1.11 -0.85 -1.76
N GLY A 136 -0.12 -1.24 -1.46
CA GLY A 136 -1.30 -0.85 -2.23
C GLY A 136 -1.44 0.67 -2.33
N HIS A 137 -1.26 1.40 -1.22
CA HIS A 137 -1.18 2.86 -1.25
C HIS A 137 -0.02 3.36 -2.11
N TYR A 138 1.17 2.75 -2.00
CA TYR A 138 2.30 3.13 -2.83
C TYR A 138 1.99 3.00 -4.33
N VAL A 139 1.40 1.87 -4.75
CA VAL A 139 1.00 1.59 -6.14
C VAL A 139 -0.05 2.59 -6.61
N TYR A 140 -1.05 2.88 -5.77
CA TYR A 140 -2.08 3.88 -6.05
C TYR A 140 -1.49 5.22 -6.47
N TRP A 141 -0.43 5.67 -5.78
CA TRP A 141 0.20 6.97 -6.02
C TRP A 141 1.31 6.99 -7.09
N HIS A 142 1.86 5.84 -7.51
CA HIS A 142 3.08 5.79 -8.34
C HIS A 142 2.96 5.10 -9.70
N GLU A 143 1.76 4.78 -10.18
CA GLU A 143 1.63 4.21 -11.52
C GLU A 143 2.19 5.15 -12.61
N PRO A 144 3.02 4.64 -13.57
CA PRO A 144 3.51 5.41 -14.71
C PRO A 144 2.39 6.04 -15.52
N LEU A 145 2.48 7.36 -15.67
CA LEU A 145 1.52 8.19 -16.42
C LEU A 145 1.43 7.88 -17.93
N GLU A 146 2.28 7.02 -18.47
CA GLU A 146 2.33 6.72 -19.91
C GLU A 146 1.05 6.03 -20.42
N ARG A 147 0.36 5.26 -19.56
CA ARG A 147 -0.89 4.57 -19.88
C ARG A 147 -2.15 5.34 -19.43
N GLY A 148 -1.97 6.57 -18.96
CA GLY A 148 -2.96 7.29 -18.15
C GLY A 148 -2.72 7.04 -16.66
N SER A 149 -3.22 7.90 -15.79
CA SER A 149 -3.09 7.69 -14.35
C SER A 149 -4.05 6.60 -13.87
N LEU A 150 -3.60 5.67 -13.02
CA LEU A 150 -4.43 4.73 -12.27
C LEU A 150 -5.61 5.44 -11.65
N ASN A 151 -5.36 6.58 -11.01
CA ASN A 151 -6.40 7.43 -10.43
C ASN A 151 -7.51 7.82 -11.42
N GLY A 152 -7.17 7.99 -12.69
CA GLY A 152 -8.12 8.28 -13.76
C GLY A 152 -8.86 7.04 -14.29
N SER A 153 -8.27 5.84 -14.18
CA SER A 153 -8.98 4.57 -14.42
C SER A 153 -9.90 4.25 -13.24
N LEU A 154 -9.34 4.27 -12.02
CA LEU A 154 -10.04 4.07 -10.76
C LEU A 154 -11.21 5.03 -10.61
N ALA A 155 -11.05 6.33 -10.85
CA ALA A 155 -12.16 7.29 -10.77
C ALA A 155 -13.35 6.91 -11.66
N ARG A 156 -13.13 6.21 -12.79
CA ARG A 156 -14.24 5.70 -13.64
C ARG A 156 -15.00 4.56 -13.00
N HIS A 157 -14.44 3.85 -12.03
CA HIS A 157 -15.16 2.84 -11.26
C HIS A 157 -16.06 3.46 -10.20
N PHE A 158 -15.80 4.72 -9.82
CA PHE A 158 -16.55 5.47 -8.81
C PHE A 158 -17.49 6.55 -9.39
N TRP A 159 -17.43 6.84 -10.69
CA TRP A 159 -18.20 7.94 -11.31
C TRP A 159 -19.73 7.86 -11.13
N ASP A 160 -20.26 6.63 -11.03
CA ASP A 160 -21.67 6.33 -10.82
C ASP A 160 -21.99 6.01 -9.35
N GLN A 161 -21.02 6.20 -8.46
CA GLN A 161 -21.13 5.90 -7.03
C GLN A 161 -21.40 7.17 -6.20
N PRO A 162 -21.99 7.02 -5.01
CA PRO A 162 -22.13 8.12 -4.07
C PRO A 162 -20.77 8.73 -3.69
N ALA A 163 -20.78 10.03 -3.36
CA ALA A 163 -19.56 10.77 -3.01
C ALA A 163 -18.78 10.16 -1.83
N TRP A 164 -19.49 9.59 -0.84
CA TRP A 164 -18.86 8.91 0.29
C TRP A 164 -18.02 7.71 -0.14
N LEU A 165 -18.46 6.96 -1.17
CA LEU A 165 -17.72 5.79 -1.64
C LEU A 165 -16.46 6.22 -2.41
N SER A 166 -16.56 7.33 -3.15
CA SER A 166 -15.42 7.93 -3.84
C SER A 166 -14.36 8.45 -2.87
N ALA A 167 -14.76 8.91 -1.67
CA ALA A 167 -13.83 9.35 -0.64
C ALA A 167 -12.95 8.21 -0.13
N TRP A 168 -13.44 6.96 -0.18
CA TRP A 168 -12.73 5.76 0.23
C TRP A 168 -11.91 5.09 -0.89
N GLN A 169 -11.80 5.72 -2.07
CA GLN A 169 -11.21 5.10 -3.25
C GLN A 169 -9.81 4.53 -3.00
N GLU A 170 -8.95 5.31 -2.32
CA GLU A 170 -7.58 4.91 -2.03
C GLU A 170 -7.52 3.69 -1.09
N GLU A 171 -8.26 3.74 0.02
CA GLU A 171 -8.32 2.64 1.00
C GLU A 171 -8.89 1.36 0.39
N ILE A 172 -9.95 1.46 -0.43
CA ILE A 172 -10.53 0.31 -1.14
C ILE A 172 -9.48 -0.30 -2.08
N PHE A 173 -8.75 0.53 -2.81
CA PHE A 173 -7.68 0.04 -3.68
C PHE A 173 -6.58 -0.66 -2.87
N ALA A 174 -6.14 -0.07 -1.76
CA ALA A 174 -5.11 -0.64 -0.91
C ALA A 174 -5.54 -1.97 -0.28
N ASP A 175 -6.79 -2.10 0.17
CA ASP A 175 -7.38 -3.35 0.65
C ASP A 175 -7.47 -4.41 -0.46
N VAL A 176 -7.92 -4.02 -1.66
CA VAL A 176 -8.00 -4.93 -2.81
C VAL A 176 -6.62 -5.45 -3.21
N TYR A 177 -5.65 -4.54 -3.32
CA TYR A 177 -4.28 -4.87 -3.64
C TYR A 177 -3.67 -5.79 -2.59
N GLY A 178 -3.80 -5.41 -1.31
CA GLY A 178 -3.29 -6.20 -0.19
C GLY A 178 -3.87 -7.61 -0.18
N ALA A 179 -5.19 -7.76 -0.38
CA ALA A 179 -5.87 -9.05 -0.43
C ALA A 179 -5.36 -9.94 -1.58
N LEU A 180 -5.13 -9.36 -2.77
CA LEU A 180 -4.57 -10.07 -3.93
C LEU A 180 -3.12 -10.49 -3.73
N VAL A 181 -2.35 -9.77 -2.91
CA VAL A 181 -0.96 -10.13 -2.59
C VAL A 181 -0.89 -11.15 -1.46
N ALA A 182 -1.47 -10.84 -0.29
CA ALA A 182 -1.31 -11.62 0.92
C ALA A 182 -2.23 -12.83 1.02
N GLY A 183 -3.39 -12.79 0.33
CA GLY A 183 -4.35 -13.88 0.32
C GLY A 183 -5.27 -13.94 1.55
N PRO A 184 -5.97 -15.08 1.76
CA PRO A 184 -7.06 -15.18 2.72
C PRO A 184 -6.66 -14.89 4.18
N TYR A 185 -5.41 -15.10 4.57
CA TYR A 185 -5.01 -14.85 5.95
C TYR A 185 -5.01 -13.36 6.30
N MET A 186 -4.75 -12.47 5.32
CA MET A 186 -4.93 -11.03 5.52
C MET A 186 -6.38 -10.68 5.79
N ALA A 187 -7.34 -11.28 5.08
CA ALA A 187 -8.76 -11.05 5.30
C ALA A 187 -9.19 -11.43 6.72
N ILE A 188 -8.66 -12.55 7.23
CA ILE A 188 -8.93 -13.03 8.60
C ILE A 188 -8.31 -12.08 9.64
N ASP A 189 -7.05 -11.71 9.46
CA ASP A 189 -6.31 -10.84 10.38
C ASP A 189 -6.91 -9.43 10.43
N PHE A 190 -7.24 -8.84 9.28
CA PHE A 190 -7.82 -7.50 9.22
C PHE A 190 -9.23 -7.46 9.82
N GLN A 191 -10.01 -8.54 9.76
CA GLN A 191 -11.27 -8.61 10.50
C GLN A 191 -11.06 -8.51 12.00
N ASP A 192 -10.06 -9.24 12.53
CA ASP A 192 -9.75 -9.19 13.96
C ASP A 192 -9.30 -7.75 14.37
N ILE A 193 -8.52 -7.06 13.51
CA ILE A 193 -8.16 -5.63 13.70
C ILE A 193 -9.40 -4.71 13.63
N LEU A 194 -10.28 -4.91 12.65
CA LEU A 194 -11.48 -4.07 12.46
C LEU A 194 -12.50 -4.24 13.58
N ALA A 195 -12.50 -5.38 14.28
CA ALA A 195 -13.31 -5.62 15.48
C ALA A 195 -12.71 -5.00 16.75
N ASP A 196 -11.43 -4.64 16.77
CA ASP A 196 -10.77 -3.99 17.93
C ASP A 196 -10.97 -2.47 17.89
N THR A 197 -12.23 -2.04 17.88
CA THR A 197 -12.59 -0.61 17.86
C THR A 197 -13.85 -0.31 18.65
N SER A 198 -14.11 0.97 18.90
CA SER A 198 -15.34 1.38 19.58
C SER A 198 -16.56 1.19 18.68
N ARG A 199 -17.73 0.91 19.28
CA ARG A 199 -18.98 0.75 18.53
C ARG A 199 -19.25 1.94 17.59
N THR A 200 -18.96 3.17 18.04
CA THR A 200 -19.15 4.37 17.22
C THR A 200 -18.27 4.34 15.97
N ARG A 201 -16.96 4.10 16.12
CA ARG A 201 -16.03 4.00 14.97
C ARG A 201 -16.36 2.81 14.07
N PHE A 202 -16.87 1.73 14.66
CA PHE A 202 -17.22 0.52 13.94
C PHE A 202 -18.31 0.73 12.86
N ILE A 203 -19.27 1.63 13.13
CA ILE A 203 -20.44 1.87 12.28
C ILE A 203 -20.54 3.29 11.72
N THR A 204 -19.58 4.17 12.02
CA THR A 204 -19.64 5.58 11.59
C THR A 204 -18.43 5.91 10.73
N ASP A 205 -18.69 6.44 9.55
CA ASP A 205 -17.71 6.93 8.58
C ASP A 205 -16.94 8.12 9.16
N ASP A 206 -15.61 8.06 9.04
CA ASP A 206 -14.69 9.14 9.42
C ASP A 206 -14.34 10.05 8.23
N GLY A 207 -14.82 9.72 7.04
CA GLY A 207 -14.58 10.43 5.78
C GLY A 207 -13.29 10.02 5.08
N GLU A 208 -12.51 9.11 5.66
CA GLU A 208 -11.23 8.63 5.13
C GLU A 208 -11.28 7.13 4.80
N HIS A 209 -11.92 6.33 5.65
CA HIS A 209 -11.94 4.87 5.55
C HIS A 209 -13.36 4.32 5.38
N PRO A 210 -13.53 3.20 4.64
CA PRO A 210 -14.77 2.44 4.74
C PRO A 210 -15.06 2.07 6.19
N VAL A 211 -16.33 2.23 6.60
CA VAL A 211 -16.77 1.85 7.95
C VAL A 211 -16.38 0.41 8.26
N SER A 212 -15.82 0.16 9.46
CA SER A 212 -15.17 -1.12 9.78
C SER A 212 -16.06 -2.33 9.55
N ILE A 213 -17.36 -2.22 9.87
CA ILE A 213 -18.34 -3.28 9.64
C ILE A 213 -18.46 -3.70 8.17
N ALA A 214 -18.37 -2.75 7.24
CA ALA A 214 -18.47 -2.98 5.80
C ALA A 214 -17.11 -3.25 5.16
N ARG A 215 -16.04 -2.64 5.67
CA ARG A 215 -14.67 -2.78 5.16
C ARG A 215 -14.20 -4.24 5.12
N ALA A 216 -14.57 -5.03 6.13
CA ALA A 216 -14.29 -6.46 6.19
C ALA A 216 -14.76 -7.25 4.94
N TYR A 217 -15.83 -6.79 4.28
CA TYR A 217 -16.38 -7.43 3.08
C TYR A 217 -15.61 -7.09 1.80
N VAL A 218 -14.76 -6.06 1.80
CA VAL A 218 -13.85 -5.77 0.68
C VAL A 218 -12.96 -6.98 0.42
N PHE A 219 -12.36 -7.54 1.47
CA PHE A 219 -11.48 -8.70 1.38
C PHE A 219 -12.21 -9.94 0.82
N THR A 220 -13.41 -10.24 1.30
CA THR A 220 -14.16 -11.41 0.83
C THR A 220 -14.74 -11.21 -0.58
N SER A 221 -15.06 -9.98 -0.97
CA SER A 221 -15.38 -9.63 -2.36
C SER A 221 -14.22 -9.85 -3.31
N VAL A 222 -12.97 -9.52 -2.91
CA VAL A 222 -11.77 -9.85 -3.70
C VAL A 222 -11.64 -11.35 -3.90
N LEU A 223 -11.73 -12.13 -2.80
CA LEU A 223 -11.62 -13.59 -2.86
C LEU A 223 -12.67 -14.20 -3.80
N ARG A 224 -13.93 -13.74 -3.75
CA ARG A 224 -14.97 -14.16 -4.70
C ARG A 224 -14.64 -13.78 -6.14
N ALA A 225 -14.12 -12.57 -6.36
CA ALA A 225 -13.75 -12.10 -7.69
C ALA A 225 -12.65 -12.95 -8.36
N ILE A 226 -11.87 -13.68 -7.57
CA ILE A 226 -10.82 -14.60 -8.05
C ILE A 226 -11.15 -16.09 -7.87
N GLY A 227 -12.40 -16.44 -7.52
CA GLY A 227 -12.88 -17.82 -7.47
C GLY A 227 -12.68 -18.57 -6.14
N TYR A 228 -12.47 -17.85 -5.03
CA TYR A 228 -12.34 -18.41 -3.67
C TYR A 228 -13.65 -18.30 -2.87
N ASP A 229 -14.80 -18.53 -3.51
CA ASP A 229 -16.13 -18.31 -2.92
C ASP A 229 -16.38 -19.07 -1.61
N GLY A 230 -15.93 -20.32 -1.51
CA GLY A 230 -16.08 -21.12 -0.28
C GLY A 230 -15.30 -20.51 0.89
N VAL A 231 -14.08 -20.04 0.63
CA VAL A 231 -13.22 -19.41 1.63
C VAL A 231 -13.79 -18.08 2.08
N ALA A 232 -14.23 -17.26 1.11
CA ALA A 232 -14.92 -16.01 1.38
C ALA A 232 -16.20 -16.22 2.21
N GLY A 233 -16.95 -17.30 1.96
CA GLY A 233 -18.15 -17.67 2.72
C GLY A 233 -17.86 -17.97 4.19
N GLU A 234 -16.84 -18.78 4.49
CA GLU A 234 -16.44 -19.08 5.87
C GLU A 234 -15.89 -17.85 6.60
N ILE A 235 -15.11 -17.01 5.91
CA ILE A 235 -14.60 -15.75 6.49
C ILE A 235 -15.76 -14.79 6.81
N ASP A 236 -16.76 -14.66 5.93
CA ASP A 236 -17.96 -13.87 6.20
C ASP A 236 -18.80 -14.43 7.36
N ALA A 237 -18.88 -15.75 7.48
CA ALA A 237 -19.59 -16.41 8.58
C ALA A 237 -18.90 -16.13 9.92
N LYS A 238 -17.56 -16.27 9.98
CA LYS A 238 -16.75 -15.88 11.14
C LYS A 238 -16.96 -14.41 11.48
N TRP A 239 -16.91 -13.52 10.49
CA TRP A 239 -17.11 -12.09 10.69
C TRP A 239 -18.46 -11.78 11.33
N LYS A 240 -19.55 -12.32 10.76
CA LYS A 240 -20.91 -12.13 11.30
C LYS A 240 -20.99 -12.59 12.76
N GLN A 241 -20.39 -13.72 13.09
CA GLN A 241 -20.33 -14.21 14.48
C GLN A 241 -19.57 -13.24 15.39
N THR A 242 -18.40 -12.74 14.95
CA THR A 242 -17.61 -11.75 15.70
C THR A 242 -18.40 -10.46 15.92
N VAL A 243 -19.07 -9.93 14.90
CA VAL A 243 -19.88 -8.70 15.01
C VAL A 243 -21.03 -8.88 15.98
N GLU A 244 -21.79 -9.97 15.86
CA GLU A 244 -22.92 -10.28 16.75
C GLU A 244 -22.45 -10.43 18.20
N ALA A 245 -21.34 -11.13 18.44
CA ALA A 245 -20.80 -11.35 19.77
C ALA A 245 -20.27 -10.06 20.42
N THR A 246 -19.60 -9.20 19.65
CA THR A 246 -18.93 -8.00 20.17
C THR A 246 -19.88 -6.81 20.30
N TYR A 247 -20.79 -6.64 19.33
CA TYR A 247 -21.60 -5.43 19.22
C TYR A 247 -23.12 -5.68 19.12
N GLY A 248 -23.55 -6.95 19.02
CA GLY A 248 -24.94 -7.32 18.79
C GLY A 248 -25.39 -7.12 17.33
N PRO A 249 -26.69 -7.33 17.07
CA PRO A 249 -27.26 -7.21 15.73
C PRO A 249 -26.99 -5.83 15.13
N THR A 250 -26.44 -5.82 13.92
CA THR A 250 -26.06 -4.58 13.23
C THR A 250 -26.42 -4.67 11.77
N GLU A 251 -27.42 -3.89 11.37
CA GLU A 251 -27.99 -3.92 10.01
C GLU A 251 -27.81 -2.59 9.28
N GLU A 252 -27.27 -1.57 9.94
CA GLU A 252 -27.11 -0.21 9.41
C GLU A 252 -25.77 0.41 9.83
N ALA A 253 -25.29 1.37 9.05
CA ALA A 253 -24.14 2.20 9.38
C ALA A 253 -24.38 3.65 8.95
N VAL A 254 -23.66 4.59 9.58
CA VAL A 254 -23.71 6.01 9.27
C VAL A 254 -22.58 6.35 8.31
N VAL A 255 -22.90 6.64 7.05
CA VAL A 255 -21.92 6.91 5.99
C VAL A 255 -22.25 8.21 5.27
N GLY A 256 -21.27 9.11 5.11
CA GLY A 256 -21.52 10.43 4.54
C GLY A 256 -22.60 11.24 5.28
N GLY A 257 -22.77 10.99 6.59
CA GLY A 257 -23.81 11.59 7.42
C GLY A 257 -25.22 11.00 7.24
N GLN A 258 -25.37 9.88 6.52
CA GLN A 258 -26.64 9.20 6.29
C GLN A 258 -26.64 7.82 6.96
N VAL A 259 -27.76 7.42 7.57
CA VAL A 259 -27.96 6.04 8.02
C VAL A 259 -28.36 5.21 6.79
N LEU A 260 -27.56 4.21 6.45
CA LEU A 260 -27.78 3.32 5.30
C LEU A 260 -27.83 1.86 5.73
N PRO A 261 -28.67 1.01 5.09
CA PRO A 261 -28.62 -0.43 5.28
C PRO A 261 -27.23 -0.98 4.94
N LEU A 262 -26.70 -1.86 5.80
CA LEU A 262 -25.39 -2.47 5.63
C LEU A 262 -25.29 -3.24 4.30
N GLU A 263 -26.36 -3.93 3.90
CA GLU A 263 -26.44 -4.64 2.62
C GLU A 263 -26.23 -3.71 1.43
N GLU A 264 -26.75 -2.48 1.48
CA GLU A 264 -26.55 -1.50 0.41
C GLU A 264 -25.07 -1.09 0.32
N ILE A 265 -24.42 -0.81 1.46
CA ILE A 265 -23.02 -0.41 1.51
C ILE A 265 -22.14 -1.55 0.96
N ILE A 266 -22.37 -2.78 1.41
CA ILE A 266 -21.64 -3.98 0.94
C ILE A 266 -21.85 -4.19 -0.56
N GLY A 267 -23.08 -4.08 -1.07
CA GLY A 267 -23.36 -4.26 -2.50
C GLY A 267 -22.63 -3.25 -3.40
N ARG A 268 -22.48 -2.00 -2.93
CA ARG A 268 -21.71 -0.98 -3.64
C ARG A 268 -20.21 -1.25 -3.58
N LEU A 269 -19.68 -1.64 -2.41
CA LEU A 269 -18.28 -2.04 -2.27
C LEU A 269 -17.95 -3.23 -3.19
N ASP A 270 -18.77 -4.29 -3.19
CA ASP A 270 -18.58 -5.47 -4.06
C ASP A 270 -18.53 -5.08 -5.54
N THR A 271 -19.41 -4.17 -5.97
CA THR A 271 -19.44 -3.66 -7.34
C THR A 271 -18.10 -3.01 -7.71
N VAL A 272 -17.59 -2.09 -6.87
CA VAL A 272 -16.33 -1.38 -7.12
C VAL A 272 -15.14 -2.34 -7.05
N VAL A 273 -15.09 -3.21 -6.05
CA VAL A 273 -14.03 -4.22 -5.88
C VAL A 273 -13.91 -5.10 -7.12
N ARG A 274 -15.04 -5.62 -7.62
CA ARG A 274 -15.05 -6.43 -8.85
C ARG A 274 -14.55 -5.63 -10.05
N ARG A 275 -14.87 -4.34 -10.15
CA ARG A 275 -14.37 -3.49 -11.24
C ARG A 275 -12.84 -3.36 -11.15
N ILE A 276 -12.29 -3.04 -9.98
CA ILE A 276 -10.83 -2.93 -9.77
C ILE A 276 -10.12 -4.24 -10.14
N VAL A 277 -10.60 -5.37 -9.60
CA VAL A 277 -10.01 -6.70 -9.88
C VAL A 277 -10.12 -7.09 -11.35
N ASN A 278 -11.24 -6.77 -12.02
CA ASN A 278 -11.47 -7.17 -13.40
C ASN A 278 -10.76 -6.29 -14.43
N PHE A 279 -10.59 -5.00 -14.15
CA PHE A 279 -10.12 -4.03 -15.13
C PHE A 279 -8.70 -3.51 -14.84
N ASP A 280 -8.39 -3.19 -13.58
CA ASP A 280 -7.08 -2.61 -13.25
C ASP A 280 -6.06 -3.67 -12.81
N LEU A 281 -6.51 -4.73 -12.12
CA LEU A 281 -5.63 -5.81 -11.62
C LEU A 281 -5.93 -7.21 -12.22
N PRO A 282 -6.28 -7.36 -13.52
CA PRO A 282 -6.67 -8.65 -14.08
C PRO A 282 -5.54 -9.68 -14.06
N HIS A 283 -4.29 -9.22 -14.09
CA HIS A 283 -3.09 -10.07 -14.06
C HIS A 283 -2.85 -10.70 -12.67
N MET A 284 -3.44 -10.15 -11.61
CA MET A 284 -3.32 -10.67 -10.23
C MET A 284 -4.40 -11.69 -9.86
N LYS A 285 -5.35 -11.99 -10.76
CA LYS A 285 -6.44 -12.94 -10.49
C LYS A 285 -5.99 -14.38 -10.26
N ILE A 286 -4.83 -14.73 -10.76
CA ILE A 286 -4.21 -16.04 -10.53
C ILE A 286 -3.17 -15.79 -9.44
N PRO A 287 -3.41 -16.22 -8.20
CA PRO A 287 -2.42 -16.10 -7.16
C PRO A 287 -1.10 -16.74 -7.61
N ALA A 288 0.00 -16.06 -7.35
CA ALA A 288 1.30 -16.68 -7.52
C ALA A 288 1.37 -17.86 -6.53
N ALA A 289 1.48 -19.09 -7.06
CA ALA A 289 1.57 -20.29 -6.24
C ALA A 289 2.69 -20.14 -5.20
N ASP A 290 2.46 -20.67 -4.00
CA ASP A 290 3.42 -20.67 -2.88
C ASP A 290 3.86 -19.27 -2.39
N THR A 291 3.04 -18.24 -2.62
CA THR A 291 3.29 -16.90 -2.07
C THR A 291 2.36 -16.57 -0.90
N TRP A 292 2.89 -15.87 0.10
CA TRP A 292 2.14 -15.38 1.27
C TRP A 292 1.29 -16.45 1.94
N SER A 293 -0.03 -16.26 1.99
CA SER A 293 -0.94 -17.19 2.62
C SER A 293 -1.70 -18.06 1.62
N TRP A 294 -1.37 -18.04 0.32
CA TRP A 294 -2.17 -18.75 -0.67
C TRP A 294 -2.15 -20.26 -0.48
N GLY A 295 -3.25 -20.90 -0.83
CA GLY A 295 -3.44 -22.35 -0.76
C GLY A 295 -4.34 -22.82 -1.90
N ALA A 296 -4.43 -24.15 -2.08
CA ALA A 296 -5.32 -24.72 -3.08
C ALA A 296 -6.76 -24.30 -2.82
N THR A 297 -7.47 -23.87 -3.87
CA THR A 297 -8.92 -23.70 -3.82
C THR A 297 -9.53 -25.06 -3.53
N THR A 298 -10.19 -25.24 -2.39
CA THR A 298 -11.00 -26.44 -2.15
C THR A 298 -12.24 -26.34 -3.05
N ALA A 299 -12.12 -26.77 -4.31
CA ALA A 299 -13.21 -26.82 -5.27
C ALA A 299 -14.25 -27.92 -4.94
N GLY A 300 -14.40 -28.29 -3.67
CA GLY A 300 -15.22 -29.40 -3.19
C GLY A 300 -16.03 -29.02 -1.95
N SER A 301 -16.98 -29.90 -1.58
CA SER A 301 -17.89 -29.77 -0.44
C SER A 301 -17.22 -29.94 0.94
N GLU A 302 -15.89 -30.01 0.99
CA GLU A 302 -15.15 -30.13 2.25
C GLU A 302 -15.19 -28.79 3.00
N PRO A 303 -15.36 -28.78 4.32
CA PRO A 303 -15.26 -27.57 5.12
C PRO A 303 -13.95 -26.84 4.87
N VAL A 304 -13.99 -25.53 4.68
CA VAL A 304 -12.76 -24.73 4.52
C VAL A 304 -12.09 -24.59 5.88
N ASP A 305 -10.88 -25.10 6.01
CA ASP A 305 -10.04 -24.88 7.17
C ASP A 305 -9.30 -23.54 7.06
N LEU A 306 -9.79 -22.52 7.78
CA LEU A 306 -9.15 -21.20 7.78
C LEU A 306 -7.75 -21.20 8.43
N THR A 307 -7.43 -22.18 9.28
CA THR A 307 -6.11 -22.29 9.94
C THR A 307 -5.01 -22.68 8.97
N LEU A 308 -5.37 -23.32 7.84
CA LEU A 308 -4.44 -23.61 6.75
C LEU A 308 -3.76 -22.34 6.23
N TYR A 309 -4.52 -21.26 6.02
CA TYR A 309 -3.98 -20.01 5.47
C TYR A 309 -2.98 -19.34 6.43
N GLN A 310 -3.23 -19.41 7.74
CA GLN A 310 -2.27 -18.99 8.77
C GLN A 310 -0.97 -19.83 8.70
N SER A 311 -1.10 -21.15 8.60
CA SER A 311 0.04 -22.06 8.46
C SER A 311 0.85 -21.81 7.18
N ASN A 312 0.18 -21.54 6.07
CA ASN A 312 0.82 -21.20 4.80
C ASN A 312 1.64 -19.92 4.92
N PHE A 313 1.10 -18.89 5.57
CA PHE A 313 1.84 -17.66 5.83
C PHE A 313 3.06 -17.89 6.74
N GLY A 314 2.91 -18.65 7.82
CA GLY A 314 4.05 -19.04 8.67
C GLY A 314 5.15 -19.79 7.90
N THR A 315 4.76 -20.70 7.01
CA THR A 315 5.67 -21.42 6.11
C THR A 315 6.37 -20.46 5.15
N TYR A 316 5.63 -19.51 4.56
CA TYR A 316 6.18 -18.48 3.68
C TYR A 316 7.21 -17.61 4.40
N LEU A 317 6.93 -17.15 5.63
CA LEU A 317 7.89 -16.39 6.43
C LEU A 317 9.16 -17.21 6.75
N ALA A 318 9.00 -18.48 7.12
CA ALA A 318 10.12 -19.36 7.41
C ALA A 318 11.04 -19.56 6.19
N SER A 319 10.51 -19.51 4.96
CA SER A 319 11.31 -19.60 3.73
C SER A 319 12.34 -18.46 3.60
N TYR A 320 11.99 -17.24 4.03
CA TYR A 320 12.90 -16.10 4.02
C TYR A 320 13.97 -16.17 5.11
N LEU A 321 13.65 -16.79 6.24
CA LEU A 321 14.59 -16.95 7.36
C LEU A 321 15.59 -18.07 7.10
N THR A 322 15.13 -19.19 6.55
CA THR A 322 15.96 -20.37 6.24
C THR A 322 16.87 -20.15 5.04
N GLY A 323 16.41 -19.43 4.01
CA GLY A 323 17.22 -19.04 2.85
C GLY A 323 18.43 -18.15 3.19
N ALA A 324 18.48 -17.54 4.37
CA ALA A 324 19.63 -16.75 4.83
C ALA A 324 20.77 -17.61 5.42
N ASN A 325 20.52 -18.89 5.76
CA ASN A 325 21.48 -19.77 6.45
C ASN A 325 21.95 -20.99 5.63
N ALA A 326 21.48 -21.18 4.39
CA ALA A 326 21.86 -22.31 3.55
C ALA A 326 23.20 -22.08 2.82
N THR A 327 24.32 -22.13 3.54
CA THR A 327 25.69 -21.98 2.99
C THR A 327 26.28 -23.28 2.40
N GLY A 328 25.49 -24.25 1.92
CA GLY A 328 26.06 -25.59 1.66
C GLY A 328 25.46 -26.49 0.58
N ALA A 329 24.33 -26.14 -0.03
CA ALA A 329 23.81 -26.90 -1.16
C ALA A 329 23.30 -25.91 -2.20
N GLN A 330 23.36 -26.27 -3.48
CA GLN A 330 22.92 -25.46 -4.63
C GLN A 330 21.44 -25.08 -4.55
N ALA A 331 21.10 -24.19 -3.61
CA ALA A 331 19.89 -23.42 -3.65
C ALA A 331 19.98 -22.58 -4.92
N SER A 332 18.98 -22.67 -5.79
CA SER A 332 18.73 -21.61 -6.76
C SER A 332 18.74 -20.31 -5.97
N VAL A 333 19.79 -19.52 -6.14
CA VAL A 333 20.06 -18.29 -5.38
C VAL A 333 18.76 -17.50 -5.38
N ALA A 334 18.10 -17.40 -4.23
CA ALA A 334 17.05 -16.42 -4.07
C ALA A 334 17.69 -15.10 -4.49
N PRO A 335 17.25 -14.47 -5.60
CA PRO A 335 17.91 -13.28 -6.10
C PRO A 335 17.98 -12.31 -4.94
N GLY A 336 19.19 -11.87 -4.61
CA GLY A 336 19.35 -10.95 -3.50
C GLY A 336 18.45 -9.74 -3.75
N LEU A 337 17.89 -9.17 -2.68
CA LEU A 337 17.04 -8.00 -2.86
C LEU A 337 17.80 -6.91 -3.60
N PRO A 338 17.15 -6.21 -4.55
CA PRO A 338 17.70 -4.98 -5.08
C PRO A 338 17.99 -4.01 -3.93
N PHE A 339 19.21 -3.49 -3.90
CA PHE A 339 19.64 -2.47 -2.95
C PHE A 339 20.01 -1.19 -3.68
N LEU A 340 19.82 -0.06 -3.03
CA LEU A 340 20.24 1.24 -3.56
C LEU A 340 21.73 1.45 -3.22
N GLU A 341 22.57 1.53 -4.24
CA GLU A 341 23.95 1.98 -4.16
C GLU A 341 24.02 3.47 -4.51
N VAL A 342 24.82 4.25 -3.79
CA VAL A 342 25.03 5.67 -4.08
C VAL A 342 26.51 5.89 -4.33
N ASP A 343 26.85 6.35 -5.54
CA ASP A 343 28.22 6.63 -5.98
C ASP A 343 28.30 8.07 -6.50
N GLY A 344 28.83 8.97 -5.67
CA GLY A 344 28.96 10.39 -5.97
C GLY A 344 27.61 11.05 -6.29
N THR A 345 27.38 11.37 -7.56
CA THR A 345 26.16 12.00 -8.07
C THR A 345 25.20 11.00 -8.72
N THR A 346 25.39 9.69 -8.53
CA THR A 346 24.52 8.66 -9.11
C THR A 346 23.93 7.75 -8.04
N THR A 347 22.66 7.41 -8.16
CA THR A 347 21.98 6.37 -7.39
C THR A 347 21.71 5.19 -8.31
N ARG A 348 22.08 3.99 -7.88
CA ARG A 348 21.95 2.76 -8.66
C ARG A 348 21.11 1.76 -7.89
N LEU A 349 20.06 1.22 -8.51
CA LEU A 349 19.39 0.05 -7.96
C LEU A 349 20.13 -1.19 -8.46
N VAL A 350 20.73 -1.95 -7.56
CA VAL A 350 21.59 -3.08 -7.89
C VAL A 350 20.98 -4.35 -7.31
N ALA A 351 20.78 -5.38 -8.16
CA ALA A 351 20.35 -6.69 -7.70
C ALA A 351 21.52 -7.69 -7.74
N PRO A 352 21.80 -8.38 -6.62
CA PRO A 352 22.78 -9.45 -6.58
C PRO A 352 22.56 -10.50 -7.68
N GLY A 353 23.59 -10.71 -8.51
CA GLY A 353 23.56 -11.66 -9.63
C GLY A 353 22.97 -11.12 -10.93
N GLN A 354 22.22 -10.00 -10.89
CA GLN A 354 21.67 -9.33 -12.07
C GLN A 354 22.44 -8.04 -12.42
N GLY A 355 23.23 -7.50 -11.49
CA GLY A 355 23.99 -6.27 -11.67
C GLY A 355 23.12 -5.03 -11.49
N MET A 356 23.44 -3.96 -12.20
CA MET A 356 22.71 -2.70 -12.14
C MET A 356 21.35 -2.84 -12.84
N LEU A 357 20.26 -2.75 -12.08
CA LEU A 357 18.88 -2.77 -12.58
C LEU A 357 18.45 -1.39 -13.09
N ASN A 358 18.87 -0.33 -12.40
CA ASN A 358 18.55 1.04 -12.77
C ASN A 358 19.64 2.01 -12.29
N THR A 359 19.78 3.15 -12.96
CA THR A 359 20.73 4.21 -12.61
C THR A 359 20.05 5.56 -12.81
N HIS A 360 20.18 6.46 -11.85
CA HIS A 360 19.67 7.83 -11.90
C HIS A 360 20.74 8.79 -11.41
N SER A 361 20.75 10.01 -11.94
CA SER A 361 21.49 11.09 -11.31
C SER A 361 20.85 11.44 -9.96
N LEU A 362 21.64 11.90 -9.00
CA LEU A 362 21.13 12.33 -7.70
C LEU A 362 20.17 13.51 -7.90
N GLY A 363 18.89 13.30 -7.59
CA GLY A 363 17.82 14.28 -7.80
C GLY A 363 16.96 14.02 -9.04
N GLU A 364 17.37 13.12 -9.94
CA GLU A 364 16.46 12.56 -10.94
C GLU A 364 15.46 11.64 -10.24
N THR A 365 14.20 11.88 -10.51
CA THR A 365 13.09 11.17 -9.91
C THR A 365 12.79 9.88 -10.68
N GLY A 366 13.15 9.77 -11.96
CA GLY A 366 12.69 8.77 -12.92
C GLY A 366 11.23 8.97 -13.35
N SER A 367 10.73 10.21 -13.39
CA SER A 367 9.33 10.52 -13.74
C SER A 367 9.25 11.66 -14.75
N LYS A 368 8.05 11.96 -15.26
CA LYS A 368 7.81 13.17 -16.07
C LYS A 368 8.26 14.45 -15.37
N LEU A 369 8.40 14.44 -14.05
CA LEU A 369 9.00 15.56 -13.33
C LEU A 369 10.41 15.89 -13.85
N ASP A 370 11.22 14.90 -14.20
CA ASP A 370 12.58 15.15 -14.67
C ASP A 370 12.57 15.81 -16.04
N GLU A 371 11.63 15.40 -16.91
CA GLU A 371 11.39 16.08 -18.19
C GLU A 371 10.96 17.53 -17.96
N TYR A 372 10.06 17.77 -17.00
CA TYR A 372 9.62 19.13 -16.66
C TYR A 372 10.71 19.98 -16.02
N LEU A 373 11.54 19.40 -15.13
CA LEU A 373 12.68 20.06 -14.52
C LEU A 373 13.72 20.41 -15.59
N THR A 374 14.04 19.45 -16.45
CA THR A 374 14.98 19.61 -17.56
C THR A 374 14.48 20.68 -18.55
N ALA A 375 13.21 20.63 -18.94
CA ALA A 375 12.62 21.62 -19.84
C ALA A 375 12.55 23.00 -19.18
N ALA A 376 12.19 23.08 -17.89
CA ALA A 376 12.19 24.32 -17.13
C ALA A 376 13.60 24.95 -17.04
N GLU A 377 14.63 24.14 -16.82
CA GLU A 377 16.02 24.59 -16.80
C GLU A 377 16.49 25.05 -18.19
N GLN A 378 16.23 24.26 -19.24
CA GLN A 378 16.63 24.56 -20.61
C GLN A 378 15.91 25.80 -21.18
N GLU A 379 14.64 25.98 -20.86
CA GLU A 379 13.83 27.10 -21.32
C GLU A 379 13.86 28.32 -20.38
N ALA A 380 14.61 28.25 -19.27
CA ALA A 380 14.55 29.20 -18.16
C ALA A 380 13.11 29.50 -17.70
N ARG A 381 12.24 28.48 -17.79
CA ARG A 381 10.80 28.57 -17.59
C ARG A 381 10.45 28.04 -16.20
N GLN A 382 9.41 28.59 -15.59
CA GLN A 382 8.95 28.09 -14.30
C GLN A 382 8.09 26.85 -14.52
N ILE A 383 8.31 25.79 -13.73
CA ILE A 383 7.47 24.58 -13.73
C ILE A 383 6.02 24.99 -13.47
N GLU A 384 5.12 24.53 -14.32
CA GLU A 384 3.69 24.84 -14.21
C GLU A 384 3.13 24.29 -12.90
N PRO A 385 2.39 25.08 -12.11
CA PRO A 385 2.03 24.60 -10.78
C PRO A 385 1.01 23.46 -10.72
N ALA A 386 0.37 23.08 -11.82
CA ALA A 386 -0.37 21.81 -11.89
C ALA A 386 0.55 20.60 -11.67
N ILE A 387 1.80 20.68 -12.15
CA ILE A 387 2.85 19.68 -11.92
C ILE A 387 3.27 19.69 -10.45
N TRP A 388 3.43 20.88 -9.85
CA TRP A 388 3.68 21.01 -8.42
C TRP A 388 2.54 20.47 -7.56
N TYR A 389 1.29 20.75 -7.93
CA TYR A 389 0.12 20.19 -7.26
C TYR A 389 0.17 18.67 -7.32
N GLN A 390 0.37 18.07 -8.49
CA GLN A 390 0.43 16.62 -8.62
C GLN A 390 1.52 16.01 -7.73
N LEU A 391 2.72 16.62 -7.68
CA LEU A 391 3.84 16.19 -6.80
C LEU A 391 3.55 16.33 -5.31
N LEU A 392 2.87 17.41 -4.93
CA LEU A 392 2.51 17.66 -3.55
C LEU A 392 1.37 16.71 -3.17
N SER A 393 0.26 16.73 -3.91
CA SER A 393 -0.94 15.93 -3.65
C SER A 393 -0.72 14.42 -3.71
N SER A 394 0.20 13.92 -4.54
CA SER A 394 0.53 12.49 -4.61
C SER A 394 1.29 11.96 -3.40
N GLY A 395 1.73 12.85 -2.50
CA GLY A 395 2.46 12.52 -1.27
C GLY A 395 1.59 12.23 -0.04
N GLY A 396 0.26 12.09 -0.20
CA GLY A 396 -0.69 11.96 0.90
C GLY A 396 -0.81 13.27 1.69
N TRP A 397 -1.62 14.21 1.20
CA TRP A 397 -2.04 15.39 1.98
C TRP A 397 -3.37 15.11 2.67
N THR A 398 -3.34 14.24 3.68
CA THR A 398 -4.34 14.19 4.74
C THR A 398 -3.59 14.18 6.07
N THR A 399 -3.64 15.33 6.76
CA THR A 399 -3.22 15.57 8.15
C THR A 399 -1.79 15.14 8.56
N GLY A 400 -0.91 16.14 8.69
CA GLY A 400 0.30 16.04 9.52
C GLY A 400 -0.02 15.76 11.01
N PRO A 401 1.01 15.66 11.87
CA PRO A 401 0.97 14.99 13.16
C PRO A 401 0.06 15.73 14.15
N GLY A 402 -1.07 15.11 14.54
CA GLY A 402 -1.98 15.82 15.46
C GLY A 402 -3.33 15.22 15.78
N GLU A 403 -3.55 13.90 15.79
CA GLU A 403 -4.50 13.33 16.74
C GLU A 403 -3.86 12.16 17.50
N ILE A 404 -3.29 12.52 18.64
CA ILE A 404 -3.37 11.67 19.80
C ILE A 404 -4.87 11.51 20.07
N SER A 405 -5.48 10.41 19.60
CA SER A 405 -6.68 9.87 20.24
C SER A 405 -6.27 9.44 21.65
N THR A 406 -6.26 10.37 22.59
CA THR A 406 -6.33 10.07 24.01
C THR A 406 -7.70 9.50 24.30
N SER A 407 -7.78 8.23 24.69
CA SER A 407 -8.85 7.75 25.58
C SER A 407 -8.28 6.55 26.35
N GLY A 408 -7.34 6.76 27.27
CA GLY A 408 -7.67 6.95 28.68
C GLY A 408 -8.47 8.21 29.03
N LYS A 409 -9.80 8.07 28.95
CA LYS A 409 -10.78 8.43 29.98
C LYS A 409 -12.07 7.67 29.69
#